data_AF-A0A0V0GQU9-F1
#
_entry.id   AF-A0A0V0GQU9-F1
#
_cell.length_a   1.000
_cell.length_b   1.000
_cell.length_c   1.000
_cell.angle_alpha   90.00
_cell.angle_beta   90.00
_cell.angle_gamma   90.00
#
_symmetry.space_group_name_H-M   'P 1'
#
loop_
_entity.id
_entity.type
_entity.pdbx_description
1 polymer ?
#
loop_
_entity_poly.entity_id
_entity_poly.type
_entity_poly.pdbx_seq_one_letter_code
_entity_poly.pdbx_strand_id
1 'polypeptide(L)'
;MKIGCLKDSRKEQKKNGLIIRGWAPQVLILDHEAIGAFVTHCGWNSTLEGISAGVPMVTWPVFAEQFCNEKLVTEVMRTGAGVGSMQWKRTASEGVKREAIAKAIKRVMASEEAEG
;
A
#
# COMPACT_ATOMS: atom_id res chain seq x y z
N MET A 1 11.11 6.56 6.46
CA MET A 1 10.68 7.56 7.44
C MET A 1 11.30 8.92 7.07
N LYS A 2 10.58 9.77 6.32
CA LYS A 2 11.04 11.13 6.02
C LYS A 2 10.51 12.04 7.14
N ILE A 3 11.36 12.34 8.12
CA ILE A 3 11.15 13.49 9.00
C ILE A 3 11.48 14.71 8.14
N GLY A 4 10.46 15.24 7.45
CA GLY A 4 10.56 16.39 6.58
C GLY A 4 9.98 17.62 7.26
N CYS A 5 10.67 18.75 7.14
CA CYS A 5 10.18 20.07 7.56
C CYS A 5 8.81 20.36 6.92
N LEU A 6 7.90 20.92 7.73
CA LEU A 6 6.46 21.12 7.51
C LEU A 6 6.14 22.17 6.43
N LYS A 7 6.72 22.08 5.24
CA LYS A 7 6.54 23.08 4.18
C LYS A 7 5.72 22.53 3.00
N ASP A 8 4.49 23.04 2.97
CA ASP A 8 3.55 23.12 1.84
C ASP A 8 2.84 21.82 1.40
N SER A 9 1.90 21.36 2.24
CA SER A 9 0.96 20.29 1.90
C SER A 9 -0.26 20.85 1.15
N ARG A 10 -0.45 20.48 -0.12
CA ARG A 10 -1.65 20.83 -0.91
C ARG A 10 -2.66 19.68 -0.93
N LYS A 11 -3.95 19.98 -0.75
CA LYS A 11 -5.05 19.01 -0.75
C LYS A 11 -6.01 19.29 -1.90
N GLU A 12 -6.43 18.24 -2.62
CA GLU A 12 -7.49 18.28 -3.64
C GLU A 12 -8.50 17.18 -3.33
N GLN A 13 -9.79 17.53 -3.23
CA GLN A 13 -10.86 16.62 -2.82
C GLN A 13 -11.92 16.47 -3.90
N LYS A 14 -12.33 15.23 -4.13
CA LYS A 14 -13.51 14.84 -4.92
C LYS A 14 -14.40 13.93 -4.07
N LYS A 15 -15.60 13.64 -4.54
CA LYS A 15 -16.60 12.82 -3.81
C LYS A 15 -16.03 11.52 -3.24
N ASN A 16 -15.16 10.83 -3.99
CA ASN A 16 -14.61 9.51 -3.64
C ASN A 16 -13.06 9.50 -3.54
N GLY A 17 -12.41 10.64 -3.29
CA GLY A 17 -10.95 10.66 -3.25
C GLY A 17 -10.36 11.97 -2.77
N LEU A 18 -9.26 11.85 -2.02
CA LEU A 18 -8.45 12.95 -1.52
C LEU A 18 -7.01 12.74 -1.97
N ILE A 19 -6.43 13.75 -2.63
CA ILE A 19 -5.01 13.76 -3.01
C ILE A 19 -4.27 14.70 -2.07
N ILE A 20 -3.28 14.18 -1.34
CA ILE A 20 -2.36 14.96 -0.51
C ILE A 20 -1.01 15.02 -1.22
N ARG A 21 -0.54 16.23 -1.54
CA ARG A 21 0.79 16.45 -2.11
C ARG A 21 1.74 16.87 -0.99
N GLY A 22 2.87 16.19 -0.86
CA GLY A 22 3.87 16.45 0.18
C GLY A 22 3.74 15.48 1.36
N TRP A 23 3.82 16.00 2.58
CA TRP A 23 3.74 15.18 3.79
C TRP A 23 2.29 14.90 4.17
N ALA A 24 2.04 13.67 4.61
CA ALA A 24 0.78 13.21 5.19
C ALA A 24 1.07 12.51 6.53
N PRO A 25 0.16 12.59 7.51
CA PRO A 25 0.31 11.90 8.80
C PRO A 25 0.03 10.40 8.64
N GLN A 26 0.92 9.68 7.94
CA GLN A 26 0.72 8.29 7.49
C GLN A 26 0.25 7.34 8.60
N VAL A 27 0.86 7.42 9.79
CA VAL A 27 0.48 6.58 10.93
C VAL A 27 -0.95 6.87 11.37
N LEU A 28 -1.34 8.14 11.52
CA LEU A 28 -2.71 8.51 11.89
C LEU A 28 -3.74 8.17 10.80
N ILE A 29 -3.32 8.17 9.53
CA ILE A 29 -4.19 7.73 8.44
C ILE A 29 -4.41 6.23 8.57
N LEU A 30 -3.34 5.43 8.68
CA LEU A 30 -3.45 3.97 8.76
C LEU A 30 -4.23 3.49 10.00
N ASP A 31 -4.12 4.20 11.12
CA ASP A 31 -4.82 3.88 12.38
C ASP A 31 -6.33 4.22 12.37
N HIS A 32 -6.81 4.87 11.31
CA HIS A 32 -8.20 5.29 11.22
C HIS A 32 -9.10 4.17 10.67
N GLU A 33 -10.22 3.87 11.36
CA GLU A 33 -11.15 2.77 11.04
C GLU A 33 -11.68 2.77 9.59
N ALA A 34 -11.80 3.96 8.97
CA ALA A 34 -12.21 4.09 7.56
C ALA A 34 -11.19 3.55 6.54
N ILE A 35 -9.96 3.20 6.94
CA ILE A 35 -8.93 2.66 6.03
C ILE A 35 -9.08 1.15 5.90
N GLY A 36 -9.52 0.70 4.72
CA GLY A 36 -9.66 -0.73 4.42
C GLY A 36 -8.43 -1.38 3.74
N ALA A 37 -7.50 -0.60 3.18
CA ALA A 37 -6.31 -1.14 2.52
C ALA A 37 -5.17 -0.14 2.41
N PHE A 38 -3.94 -0.65 2.34
CA PHE A 38 -2.72 0.14 2.18
C PHE A 38 -1.90 -0.31 0.96
N VAL A 39 -1.73 0.57 -0.02
CA VAL A 39 -0.84 0.29 -1.17
C VAL A 39 0.59 0.67 -0.81
N THR A 40 1.51 -0.28 -0.88
CA THR A 40 2.90 -0.09 -0.45
C THR A 40 3.90 -0.76 -1.39
N HIS A 41 5.10 -0.20 -1.46
CA HIS A 41 6.23 -0.78 -2.17
C HIS A 41 6.97 -1.85 -1.35
N CYS A 42 6.45 -2.19 -0.16
CA CYS A 42 6.98 -3.25 0.71
C CYS A 42 8.36 -2.97 1.29
N GLY A 43 8.75 -1.70 1.43
CA GLY A 43 9.89 -1.35 2.28
C GLY A 43 9.56 -1.68 3.75
N TRP A 44 10.51 -2.26 4.49
CA TRP A 44 10.24 -2.88 5.79
C TRP A 44 9.49 -1.98 6.79
N ASN A 45 9.82 -0.69 6.86
CA ASN A 45 9.12 0.25 7.74
C ASN A 45 7.63 0.40 7.41
N SER A 46 7.28 0.54 6.12
CA SER A 46 5.88 0.66 5.71
C SER A 46 5.14 -0.67 5.87
N THR A 47 5.83 -1.80 5.67
CA THR A 47 5.27 -3.11 5.98
C THR A 47 4.91 -3.22 7.46
N LEU A 48 5.81 -2.80 8.37
CA LEU A 48 5.53 -2.80 9.81
C LEU A 48 4.41 -1.84 10.22
N GLU A 49 4.31 -0.66 9.61
CA GLU A 49 3.20 0.28 9.86
C GLU A 49 1.85 -0.35 9.45
N GLY A 50 1.79 -1.00 8.28
CA GLY A 50 0.57 -1.70 7.85
C GLY A 50 0.19 -2.87 8.76
N ILE A 51 1.18 -3.68 9.18
CA ILE A 51 0.96 -4.78 10.12
C ILE A 51 0.47 -4.27 11.48
N SER A 52 1.10 -3.22 12.01
CA SER A 52 0.77 -2.67 13.32
C SER A 52 -0.63 -2.05 13.36
N ALA A 53 -1.06 -1.44 12.25
CA ALA A 53 -2.41 -0.89 12.10
C ALA A 53 -3.47 -1.96 11.75
N GLY A 54 -3.08 -3.21 11.50
CA GLY A 54 -4.00 -4.28 11.10
C GLY A 54 -4.61 -4.07 9.70
N VAL A 55 -3.96 -3.29 8.83
CA VAL A 55 -4.50 -2.92 7.51
C VAL A 55 -3.96 -3.85 6.42
N PRO A 56 -4.84 -4.52 5.63
CA PRO A 56 -4.42 -5.34 4.50
C PRO A 56 -3.61 -4.56 3.45
N MET A 57 -2.62 -5.21 2.85
CA MET A 57 -1.66 -4.54 1.97
C MET A 57 -1.82 -4.93 0.50
N VAL A 58 -1.82 -3.93 -0.40
CA VAL A 58 -1.56 -4.12 -1.83
C VAL A 58 -0.07 -3.93 -2.08
N THR A 59 0.61 -5.00 -2.46
CA THR A 59 2.07 -5.01 -2.57
C THR A 59 2.54 -4.65 -3.98
N TRP A 60 3.49 -3.72 -4.05
CA TRP A 60 4.10 -3.24 -5.29
C TRP A 60 5.63 -3.10 -5.15
N PRO A 61 6.37 -4.21 -4.98
CA PRO A 61 7.82 -4.15 -4.82
C PRO A 61 8.52 -3.58 -6.06
N VAL A 62 9.65 -2.92 -5.82
CA VAL A 62 10.44 -2.23 -6.85
C VAL A 62 11.92 -2.66 -6.80
N PHE A 63 12.55 -2.68 -5.63
CA PHE A 63 13.99 -3.00 -5.47
C PHE A 63 14.33 -3.46 -4.05
N ALA A 64 15.62 -3.66 -3.77
CA ALA A 64 16.15 -4.11 -2.48
C ALA A 64 15.46 -5.42 -2.01
N GLU A 65 15.06 -5.50 -0.74
CA GLU A 65 14.43 -6.65 -0.10
C GLU A 65 12.90 -6.71 -0.30
N GLN A 66 12.32 -5.74 -1.01
CA GLN A 66 10.87 -5.54 -1.10
C GLN A 66 10.13 -6.75 -1.66
N PHE A 67 10.73 -7.52 -2.56
CA PHE A 67 10.15 -8.75 -3.10
C PHE A 67 10.07 -9.86 -2.05
N CYS A 68 11.05 -9.95 -1.15
CA CYS A 68 11.00 -10.87 -0.01
C CYS A 68 9.90 -10.44 0.97
N ASN A 69 9.79 -9.14 1.24
CA ASN A 69 8.74 -8.60 2.11
C ASN A 69 7.35 -8.81 1.50
N GLU A 70 7.19 -8.67 0.19
CA GLU A 70 5.94 -9.02 -0.50
C GLU A 70 5.56 -10.48 -0.25
N LYS A 71 6.52 -11.42 -0.36
CA LYS A 71 6.25 -12.85 -0.13
C LYS A 71 5.82 -13.12 1.32
N LEU A 72 6.45 -12.46 2.29
CA LEU A 72 6.00 -12.52 3.68
C LEU A 72 4.53 -12.06 3.82
N VAL A 73 4.18 -10.91 3.25
CA VAL A 73 2.83 -10.35 3.35
C VAL A 73 1.78 -11.21 2.63
N THR A 74 2.10 -11.66 1.41
CA THR A 74 1.12 -12.29 0.51
C THR A 74 1.01 -13.80 0.68
N GLU A 75 2.09 -14.50 1.00
CA GLU A 75 2.12 -15.97 1.05
C GLU A 75 2.13 -16.52 2.48
N VAL A 76 2.88 -15.87 3.38
CA VAL A 76 3.04 -16.33 4.77
C VAL A 76 1.94 -15.76 5.66
N MET A 77 1.83 -14.44 5.75
CA MET A 77 0.81 -13.76 6.56
C MET A 77 -0.56 -13.81 5.90
N ARG A 78 -0.60 -13.87 4.56
CA ARG A 78 -1.83 -13.89 3.75
C ARG A 78 -2.74 -12.69 4.00
N THR A 79 -2.16 -11.54 4.36
CA THR A 79 -2.88 -10.29 4.64
C THR A 79 -2.77 -9.27 3.50
N GLY A 80 -2.45 -9.73 2.28
CA GLY A 80 -2.28 -8.82 1.15
C GLY A 80 -2.32 -9.47 -0.22
N ALA A 81 -2.28 -8.63 -1.25
CA ALA A 81 -2.28 -9.04 -2.65
C ALA A 81 -1.28 -8.23 -3.49
N GLY A 82 -0.46 -8.90 -4.28
CA GLY A 82 0.48 -8.26 -5.18
C GLY A 82 -0.15 -7.75 -6.47
N VAL A 83 0.33 -6.60 -6.94
CA VAL A 83 -0.04 -6.06 -8.26
C VAL A 83 0.63 -6.80 -9.42
N GLY A 84 1.53 -7.74 -9.13
CA GLY A 84 2.28 -8.52 -10.13
C GLY A 84 3.55 -7.82 -10.63
N SER A 85 4.14 -6.94 -9.82
CA SER A 85 5.46 -6.38 -10.11
C SER A 85 6.52 -7.49 -10.02
N MET A 86 7.24 -7.74 -11.11
CA MET A 86 8.27 -8.80 -11.16
C MET A 86 9.68 -8.25 -11.45
N GLN A 87 9.80 -6.97 -11.77
CA GLN A 87 11.07 -6.38 -12.20
C GLN A 87 11.80 -5.76 -11.02
N TRP A 88 12.91 -6.36 -10.61
CA TRP A 88 13.83 -5.75 -9.65
C TRP A 88 14.65 -4.66 -10.35
N LYS A 89 14.37 -3.38 -10.09
CA LYS A 89 15.09 -2.25 -10.70
C LYS A 89 15.14 -1.06 -9.74
N ARG A 90 16.31 -0.45 -9.59
CA ARG A 90 16.46 0.84 -8.87
C ARG A 90 16.02 2.04 -9.71
N THR A 91 15.87 1.85 -11.01
CA THR A 91 15.49 2.85 -12.00
C THR A 91 14.11 2.54 -12.57
N ALA A 92 13.64 3.35 -13.53
CA ALA A 92 12.31 3.21 -14.11
C ALA A 92 12.01 1.75 -14.54
N SER A 93 10.85 1.26 -14.10
CA SER A 93 10.27 -0.02 -14.51
C SER A 93 9.23 0.19 -15.60
N GLU A 94 8.83 -0.88 -16.28
CA GLU A 94 7.79 -0.84 -17.33
C GLU A 94 6.38 -0.52 -16.80
N GLY A 95 6.24 -0.25 -15.49
CA GLY A 95 4.98 0.01 -14.84
C GLY A 95 4.10 -1.24 -14.72
N VAL A 96 2.96 -1.09 -14.04
CA VAL A 96 1.96 -2.15 -13.90
C VAL A 96 0.65 -1.68 -14.53
N LYS A 97 -0.03 -2.57 -15.26
CA LYS A 97 -1.29 -2.27 -15.91
C LYS A 97 -2.37 -1.93 -14.88
N ARG A 98 -3.22 -0.94 -15.18
CA ARG A 98 -4.30 -0.49 -14.30
C ARG A 98 -5.25 -1.62 -13.89
N GLU A 99 -5.46 -2.60 -14.77
CA GLU A 99 -6.33 -3.75 -14.52
C GLU A 99 -5.77 -4.64 -13.40
N ALA A 100 -4.45 -4.83 -13.36
CA ALA A 100 -3.80 -5.60 -12.30
C ALA A 100 -3.87 -4.88 -10.95
N ILE A 101 -3.69 -3.55 -10.94
CA ILE A 101 -3.85 -2.71 -9.75
C ILE A 101 -5.30 -2.81 -9.22
N ALA A 102 -6.29 -2.63 -10.10
CA ALA A 102 -7.70 -2.72 -9.74
C ALA A 102 -8.07 -4.11 -9.19
N LYS A 103 -7.53 -5.18 -9.78
CA LYS A 103 -7.73 -6.55 -9.30
C LYS A 103 -7.14 -6.75 -7.90
N ALA A 104 -5.94 -6.26 -7.64
CA ALA A 104 -5.30 -6.38 -6.34
C ALA A 104 -6.06 -5.59 -5.26
N ILE A 105 -6.47 -4.36 -5.55
CA ILE A 105 -7.31 -3.55 -4.64
C ILE A 105 -8.63 -4.26 -4.33
N LYS A 106 -9.34 -4.76 -5.35
CA LYS A 106 -10.59 -5.50 -5.13
C LYS A 106 -10.40 -6.73 -4.26
N ARG A 107 -9.27 -7.43 -4.40
CA ARG A 107 -8.98 -8.64 -3.61
C ARG A 107 -8.79 -8.33 -2.12
N VAL A 108 -8.17 -7.21 -1.77
CA VAL A 108 -7.98 -6.84 -0.36
C VAL A 108 -9.18 -6.12 0.26
N MET A 109 -10.01 -5.49 -0.57
CA MET A 109 -11.21 -4.76 -0.12
C MET A 109 -12.47 -5.64 -0.07
N ALA A 110 -12.45 -6.85 -0.62
CA ALA A 110 -13.56 -7.79 -0.50
C ALA A 110 -13.58 -8.35 0.93
N SER A 111 -14.64 -8.07 1.68
CA SER A 111 -14.86 -8.63 3.02
C SER A 111 -15.15 -10.13 2.94
N GLU A 112 -14.74 -10.89 3.95
CA GLU A 112 -15.27 -12.23 4.25
C GLU A 112 -16.68 -12.15 4.90
N GLU A 113 -17.53 -11.22 4.45
CA GLU A 113 -18.95 -11.19 4.85
C GLU A 113 -19.81 -11.68 3.69
N ALA A 114 -19.70 -12.98 3.44
CA ALA A 114 -20.66 -13.76 2.67
C ALA A 114 -20.65 -15.23 3.15
N GLU A 115 -20.59 -15.46 4.46
CA GLU A 115 -20.93 -16.74 5.11
C GLU A 115 -21.10 -16.48 6.61
N GLY A 116 -22.33 -16.11 6.99
CA GLY A 116 -22.78 -15.87 8.36
C GLY A 116 -24.29 -15.66 8.39
#